data_AF-K1ZYY2-F1
#
_entry.id   AF-K1ZYY2-F1
#
_cell.length_a   1.000
_cell.length_b   1.000
_cell.length_c   1.000
_cell.angle_alpha   90.00
_cell.angle_beta   90.00
_cell.angle_gamma   90.00
#
_symmetry.space_group_name_H-M   'P 1'
#
loop_
_entity.id
_entity.type
_entity.pdbx_description
1 polymer ?
#
loop_
_entity_poly.entity_id
_entity_poly.type
_entity_poly.pdbx_seq_one_letter_code
_entity_poly.pdbx_strand_id
1 'polypeptide(L)'
;MQDLYKKLKIAIYILIPIGIILYLLFCNIPPSGILRDTLKFNTPKYGRGFVSSLYPENRVSDVKLDDTGIFILSLKNDNVYFDIILPVLAYKDISLKMKIRNTTSSPEILLGAHAGKDFQYKYRLFSHRFLDKIDWDYIRDKDIVLFQKNKNYASIEEFINDPPKDSLTAVHHTAPTPQLFMPDYKPSEKQTRINHTLRGRHIFFVYVKDRPINLSFTKKFYKTPADDAKEFLKIRDFRNRELLSKDIFEEKDYNASLDNLKEGLYKIDMAVTDASLLENIVFDLDKVVIKDWVFLADNPEYGKDLVPSNLILLSNNLKVVTTHENGYQEIKIDNQNYNISEAQKNYEISQYFPEFFKKERTEISVPKNDLELVSANGIFTFSENIDAFFNPTPPYVIRLDHETSKEEFDKAEYVLASYTKPIIDEAGWITNEYIFNMAELYEEENKAQFNITTLGLNISCEEIELQSIEGKLARPRLSIQEIKSLVKKILNKL
;
A
#
# COMPACT_ATOMS: atom_id res chain seq x y z
N MET A 1 1.00 -71.04 -22.30
CA MET A 1 1.73 -70.44 -21.15
C MET A 1 2.80 -69.43 -21.59
N GLN A 2 3.80 -69.79 -22.40
CA GLN A 2 4.86 -68.86 -22.83
C GLN A 2 4.37 -67.65 -23.63
N ASP A 3 3.40 -67.82 -24.53
CA ASP A 3 2.84 -66.70 -25.33
C ASP A 3 2.05 -65.70 -24.46
N LEU A 4 1.29 -66.20 -23.49
CA LEU A 4 0.57 -65.36 -22.52
C LEU A 4 1.54 -64.53 -21.66
N TYR A 5 2.64 -65.15 -21.22
CA TYR A 5 3.69 -64.47 -20.45
C TYR A 5 4.39 -63.38 -21.26
N LYS A 6 4.65 -63.63 -22.55
CA LYS A 6 5.24 -62.63 -23.47
C LYS A 6 4.30 -61.45 -23.69
N LYS A 7 3.00 -61.70 -23.92
CA LYS A 7 1.97 -60.66 -24.06
C LYS A 7 1.82 -59.82 -22.78
N LEU A 8 1.84 -60.47 -21.61
CA LEU A 8 1.76 -59.79 -20.32
C LEU A 8 2.97 -58.88 -20.08
N LYS A 9 4.19 -59.36 -20.40
CA LYS A 9 5.40 -58.52 -20.31
C LYS A 9 5.30 -57.28 -21.19
N ILE A 10 4.92 -57.43 -22.45
CA ILE A 10 4.77 -56.30 -23.38
C ILE A 10 3.72 -55.31 -22.87
N ALA A 11 2.58 -55.81 -22.37
CA ALA A 11 1.54 -54.96 -21.79
C ALA A 11 2.07 -54.17 -20.58
N ILE A 12 2.83 -54.79 -19.67
CA ILE A 12 3.44 -54.12 -18.52
C ILE A 12 4.43 -53.03 -18.96
N TYR A 13 5.30 -53.33 -19.93
CA TYR A 13 6.28 -52.36 -20.45
C TYR A 13 5.64 -51.15 -21.13
N ILE A 14 4.41 -51.29 -21.64
CA ILE A 14 3.67 -50.18 -22.26
C ILE A 14 2.81 -49.44 -21.23
N LEU A 15 2.11 -50.17 -20.35
CA LEU A 15 1.17 -49.59 -19.40
C LEU A 15 1.86 -48.82 -18.27
N ILE A 16 3.04 -49.24 -17.81
CA ILE A 16 3.77 -48.53 -16.75
C ILE A 16 4.16 -47.12 -17.21
N PRO A 17 4.87 -46.91 -18.34
CA PRO A 17 5.20 -45.57 -18.82
C PRO A 17 3.96 -44.70 -19.07
N ILE A 18 2.90 -45.27 -19.65
CA ILE A 18 1.63 -44.54 -19.88
C ILE A 18 1.01 -44.13 -18.54
N GLY A 19 0.96 -45.04 -17.57
CA GLY A 19 0.46 -44.77 -16.23
C GLY A 19 1.26 -43.66 -15.53
N ILE A 20 2.59 -43.67 -15.65
CA ILE A 20 3.47 -42.62 -15.13
C ILE A 20 3.18 -41.28 -15.83
N ILE A 21 3.06 -41.26 -17.15
CA ILE A 21 2.75 -40.02 -17.90
C ILE A 21 1.37 -39.48 -17.51
N LEU A 22 0.34 -40.33 -17.42
CA LEU A 22 -1.00 -39.93 -17.00
C LEU A 22 -1.01 -39.42 -15.56
N TYR A 23 -0.25 -40.05 -14.67
CA TYR A 23 -0.09 -39.60 -13.29
C TYR A 23 0.60 -38.23 -13.23
N LEU A 24 1.71 -38.04 -13.94
CA LEU A 24 2.40 -36.75 -13.99
C LEU A 24 1.53 -35.66 -14.62
N LEU A 25 0.74 -35.98 -15.66
CA LEU A 25 -0.23 -35.06 -16.24
C LEU A 25 -1.32 -34.71 -15.22
N PHE A 26 -1.85 -35.69 -14.48
CA PHE A 26 -2.87 -35.43 -13.46
C PHE A 26 -2.33 -34.56 -12.32
N CYS A 27 -1.08 -34.75 -11.90
CA CYS A 27 -0.43 -33.93 -10.88
C CYS A 27 -0.15 -32.49 -11.35
N ASN A 28 0.16 -32.26 -12.63
CA ASN A 28 0.49 -30.93 -13.16
C ASN A 28 -0.71 -30.21 -13.82
N ILE A 29 -1.76 -30.95 -14.19
CA ILE A 29 -2.95 -30.47 -14.91
C ILE A 29 -4.18 -31.03 -14.18
N PRO A 30 -4.48 -30.57 -12.95
CA PRO A 30 -5.62 -31.09 -12.20
C PRO A 30 -6.92 -30.76 -12.95
N PRO A 31 -7.73 -31.77 -13.37
CA PRO A 31 -8.97 -31.51 -14.12
C PRO A 31 -9.99 -30.67 -13.33
N SER A 32 -9.89 -30.72 -12.00
CA SER A 32 -10.68 -29.90 -11.08
C SER A 32 -10.42 -28.40 -11.24
N GLY A 33 -9.30 -28.02 -11.86
CA GLY A 33 -8.84 -26.64 -11.96
C GLY A 33 -8.26 -26.10 -10.66
N ILE A 34 -7.94 -26.96 -9.69
CA ILE A 34 -7.41 -26.56 -8.39
C ILE A 34 -6.06 -27.24 -8.18
N LEU A 35 -5.02 -26.44 -7.99
CA LEU A 35 -3.71 -26.88 -7.54
C LEU A 35 -3.49 -26.36 -6.12
N ARG A 36 -3.01 -27.22 -5.21
CA ARG A 36 -2.74 -26.84 -3.81
C ARG A 36 -1.36 -27.32 -3.40
N ASP A 37 -0.69 -26.50 -2.63
CA ASP A 37 0.58 -26.81 -2.01
C ASP A 37 0.66 -26.12 -0.66
N THR A 38 1.38 -26.73 0.27
CA THR A 38 1.53 -26.19 1.61
C THR A 38 2.99 -26.26 1.99
N LEU A 39 3.60 -25.08 2.14
CA LEU A 39 4.88 -24.94 2.79
C LEU A 39 4.73 -25.31 4.26
N LYS A 40 5.28 -26.47 4.64
CA LYS A 40 5.44 -26.94 6.02
C LYS A 40 6.91 -27.18 6.30
N PHE A 41 7.33 -26.88 7.52
CA PHE A 41 8.74 -26.95 7.92
C PHE A 41 9.17 -28.32 8.46
N ASN A 42 8.31 -29.34 8.40
CA ASN A 42 8.60 -30.68 8.90
C ASN A 42 9.39 -31.57 7.93
N THR A 43 9.91 -31.02 6.82
CA THR A 43 10.73 -31.75 5.86
C THR A 43 12.07 -31.04 5.64
N PRO A 44 13.19 -31.77 5.49
CA PRO A 44 14.52 -31.17 5.27
C PRO A 44 14.67 -30.45 3.92
N LYS A 45 13.60 -30.40 3.13
CA LYS A 45 13.51 -29.93 1.75
C LYS A 45 12.20 -29.18 1.53
N TYR A 46 11.83 -28.32 2.48
CA TYR A 46 10.68 -27.42 2.33
C TYR A 46 10.92 -26.43 1.18
N GLY A 47 9.83 -25.90 0.60
CA GLY A 47 9.90 -24.97 -0.55
C GLY A 47 10.16 -25.63 -1.91
N ARG A 48 9.98 -26.95 -2.03
CA ARG A 48 10.10 -27.69 -3.31
C ARG A 48 8.80 -27.81 -4.10
N GLY A 49 7.69 -27.37 -3.52
CA GLY A 49 6.43 -27.28 -4.24
C GLY A 49 6.35 -25.97 -5.03
N PHE A 50 5.14 -25.49 -5.30
CA PHE A 50 4.98 -24.20 -5.96
C PHE A 50 4.93 -23.03 -4.98
N VAL A 51 4.80 -23.27 -3.67
CA VAL A 51 5.08 -22.27 -2.65
C VAL A 51 6.57 -22.35 -2.33
N SER A 52 7.33 -21.30 -2.66
CA SER A 52 8.78 -21.28 -2.43
C SER A 52 9.12 -21.20 -0.94
N SER A 53 10.39 -21.42 -0.62
CA SER A 53 10.94 -21.02 0.67
C SER A 53 10.88 -19.49 0.84
N LEU A 54 10.92 -19.05 2.10
CA LEU A 54 10.97 -17.64 2.46
C LEU A 54 12.36 -17.06 2.23
N TYR A 55 12.43 -15.81 1.82
CA TYR A 55 13.68 -15.10 1.56
C TYR A 55 13.58 -13.61 1.92
N PRO A 56 14.71 -12.91 2.08
CA PRO A 56 16.07 -13.45 2.21
C PRO A 56 16.25 -14.30 3.48
N GLU A 57 17.12 -15.30 3.41
CA GLU A 57 17.32 -16.30 4.48
C GLU A 57 17.72 -15.65 5.83
N ASN A 58 18.44 -14.53 5.79
CA ASN A 58 18.85 -13.80 6.99
C ASN A 58 17.70 -13.07 7.72
N ARG A 59 16.48 -13.08 7.18
CA ARG A 59 15.28 -12.49 7.81
C ARG A 59 14.37 -13.54 8.47
N VAL A 60 14.78 -14.80 8.45
CA VAL A 60 14.07 -15.91 9.08
C VAL A 60 15.02 -16.72 9.97
N SER A 61 14.48 -17.42 10.96
CA SER A 61 15.25 -18.36 11.76
C SER A 61 15.46 -19.68 11.03
N ASP A 62 16.38 -20.49 11.56
CA ASP A 62 16.34 -21.93 11.32
C ASP A 62 15.02 -22.52 11.81
N VAL A 63 14.59 -23.60 11.16
CA VAL A 63 13.40 -24.34 11.57
C VAL A 63 13.67 -25.00 12.93
N LYS A 64 12.76 -24.79 13.88
CA LYS A 64 12.80 -25.40 15.21
C LYS A 64 11.51 -26.16 15.52
N LEU A 65 11.59 -27.11 16.44
CA LEU A 65 10.42 -27.75 17.02
C LEU A 65 10.01 -26.93 18.25
N ASP A 66 8.74 -26.52 18.34
CA ASP A 66 8.23 -25.86 19.54
C ASP A 66 7.91 -26.88 20.65
N ASP A 67 7.54 -26.39 21.83
CA ASP A 67 7.24 -27.22 23.01
C ASP A 67 6.09 -28.21 22.80
N THR A 68 5.27 -28.01 21.76
CA THR A 68 4.13 -28.86 21.40
C THR A 68 4.48 -29.91 20.35
N GLY A 69 5.73 -29.93 19.87
CA GLY A 69 6.17 -30.84 18.82
C GLY A 69 5.83 -30.35 17.41
N ILE A 70 5.54 -29.06 17.23
CA ILE A 70 5.23 -28.46 15.93
C ILE A 70 6.49 -27.81 15.35
N PHE A 71 6.76 -28.09 14.07
CA PHE A 71 7.83 -27.41 13.34
C PHE A 71 7.40 -25.98 12.98
N ILE A 72 8.22 -25.02 13.38
CA ILE A 72 7.99 -23.59 13.20
C ILE A 72 9.25 -22.91 12.65
N LEU A 73 9.05 -21.77 12.01
CA LEU A 73 10.09 -20.85 11.56
C LEU A 73 9.73 -19.45 12.04
N SER A 74 10.67 -18.74 12.65
CA SER A 74 10.45 -17.37 13.15
C SER A 74 10.83 -16.34 12.09
N LEU A 75 9.97 -15.35 11.87
CA LEU A 75 10.31 -14.13 11.14
C LEU A 75 11.09 -13.21 12.09
N LYS A 76 12.17 -12.59 11.60
CA LYS A 76 13.10 -11.76 12.40
C LYS A 76 13.24 -10.33 11.88
N ASN A 77 12.52 -9.98 10.81
CA ASN A 77 12.67 -8.69 10.14
C ASN A 77 11.36 -8.30 9.47
N ASP A 78 11.23 -7.01 9.16
CA ASP A 78 9.97 -6.38 8.79
C ASP A 78 9.41 -6.83 7.44
N ASN A 79 10.23 -7.43 6.57
CA ASN A 79 9.79 -7.85 5.24
C ASN A 79 10.38 -9.21 4.89
N VAL A 80 9.54 -10.22 4.71
CA VAL A 80 9.92 -11.55 4.26
C VAL A 80 9.12 -11.91 3.02
N TYR A 81 9.79 -12.39 1.99
CA TYR A 81 9.20 -12.66 0.69
C TYR A 81 9.08 -14.16 0.43
N PHE A 82 8.14 -14.53 -0.41
CA PHE A 82 8.03 -15.86 -1.00
C PHE A 82 7.33 -15.77 -2.36
N ASP A 83 7.52 -16.80 -3.17
CA ASP A 83 6.97 -16.88 -4.51
C ASP A 83 5.94 -18.00 -4.59
N ILE A 84 4.93 -17.76 -5.43
CA ILE A 84 4.07 -18.80 -5.99
C ILE A 84 4.52 -19.06 -7.42
N ILE A 85 5.18 -20.20 -7.63
CA ILE A 85 5.63 -20.66 -8.94
C ILE A 85 4.40 -21.03 -9.78
N LEU A 86 4.19 -20.30 -10.86
CA LEU A 86 3.04 -20.46 -11.72
C LEU A 86 3.29 -21.62 -12.69
N PRO A 87 2.43 -22.66 -12.69
CA PRO A 87 2.49 -23.72 -13.70
C PRO A 87 2.15 -23.16 -15.09
N VAL A 88 2.44 -23.95 -16.14
CA VAL A 88 2.23 -23.57 -17.55
C VAL A 88 0.79 -23.17 -17.90
N LEU A 89 -0.18 -23.66 -17.12
CA LEU A 89 -1.58 -23.33 -17.32
C LEU A 89 -1.90 -21.97 -16.69
N ALA A 90 -2.67 -21.14 -17.38
CA ALA A 90 -3.21 -19.91 -16.78
C ALA A 90 -4.22 -20.23 -15.67
N TYR A 91 -4.04 -19.58 -14.52
CA TYR A 91 -4.96 -19.58 -13.38
C TYR A 91 -5.61 -18.19 -13.24
N LYS A 92 -6.79 -18.14 -12.61
CA LYS A 92 -7.50 -16.88 -12.37
C LYS A 92 -7.20 -16.30 -11.00
N ASP A 93 -7.09 -17.16 -10.00
CA ASP A 93 -6.96 -16.72 -8.62
C ASP A 93 -5.85 -17.50 -7.89
N ILE A 94 -5.18 -16.82 -6.95
CA ILE A 94 -4.33 -17.41 -5.92
C ILE A 94 -5.01 -17.19 -4.58
N SER A 95 -5.32 -18.26 -3.85
CA SER A 95 -5.66 -18.19 -2.43
C SER A 95 -4.43 -18.48 -1.60
N LEU A 96 -4.15 -17.61 -0.63
CA LEU A 96 -3.07 -17.76 0.33
C LEU A 96 -3.67 -17.87 1.72
N LYS A 97 -3.39 -18.99 2.39
CA LYS A 97 -3.77 -19.21 3.78
C LYS A 97 -2.50 -19.39 4.60
N MET A 98 -2.32 -18.55 5.62
CA MET A 98 -1.17 -18.67 6.52
C MET A 98 -1.63 -19.01 7.92
N LYS A 99 -0.77 -19.68 8.67
CA LYS A 99 -0.96 -19.94 10.09
C LYS A 99 0.27 -19.46 10.85
N ILE A 100 0.09 -18.41 11.65
CA ILE A 100 1.15 -17.73 12.40
C ILE A 100 0.76 -17.59 13.87
N ARG A 101 1.73 -17.45 14.75
CA ARG A 101 1.53 -17.08 16.14
C ARG A 101 2.32 -15.81 16.39
N ASN A 102 1.59 -14.74 16.69
CA ASN A 102 2.19 -13.49 17.11
C ASN A 102 2.58 -13.66 18.59
N THR A 103 3.82 -14.05 18.85
CA THR A 103 4.34 -14.19 20.23
C THR A 103 4.66 -12.83 20.85
N THR A 104 4.34 -11.74 20.15
CA THR A 104 4.91 -10.43 20.40
C THR A 104 3.86 -9.34 20.41
N SER A 105 4.28 -8.12 20.73
CA SER A 105 3.41 -6.95 20.73
C SER A 105 3.28 -6.30 19.34
N SER A 106 3.77 -6.98 18.30
CA SER A 106 3.77 -6.49 16.92
C SER A 106 2.37 -5.98 16.54
N PRO A 107 2.26 -4.71 16.15
CA PRO A 107 0.97 -4.06 16.03
C PRO A 107 0.16 -4.55 14.83
N GLU A 108 0.83 -4.85 13.72
CA GLU A 108 0.19 -5.34 12.52
C GLU A 108 1.08 -6.26 11.68
N ILE A 109 0.41 -7.21 11.02
CA ILE A 109 1.00 -8.14 10.06
C ILE A 109 0.23 -7.98 8.76
N LEU A 110 0.92 -7.64 7.68
CA LEU A 110 0.35 -7.45 6.35
C LEU A 110 0.83 -8.55 5.41
N LEU A 111 -0.04 -8.99 4.51
CA LEU A 111 0.30 -9.83 3.36
C LEU A 111 0.16 -8.99 2.09
N GLY A 112 1.26 -8.66 1.45
CA GLY A 112 1.26 -7.96 0.17
C GLY A 112 1.45 -8.90 -1.01
N ALA A 113 0.72 -8.60 -2.08
CA ALA A 113 0.88 -9.25 -3.37
C ALA A 113 1.49 -8.26 -4.37
N HIS A 114 2.55 -8.66 -5.08
CA HIS A 114 3.26 -7.80 -6.02
C HIS A 114 2.36 -7.48 -7.23
N ALA A 115 2.17 -6.19 -7.52
CA ALA A 115 1.17 -5.67 -8.44
C ALA A 115 1.73 -4.75 -9.54
N GLY A 116 3.05 -4.47 -9.56
CA GLY A 116 3.67 -3.67 -10.61
C GLY A 116 5.21 -3.69 -10.59
N LYS A 117 5.84 -3.27 -11.71
CA LYS A 117 7.30 -3.37 -11.95
C LYS A 117 8.19 -2.79 -10.84
N ASP A 118 7.74 -1.77 -10.12
CA ASP A 118 8.54 -1.04 -9.12
C ASP A 118 8.25 -1.51 -7.68
N PHE A 119 8.21 -2.82 -7.44
CA PHE A 119 7.90 -3.39 -6.12
C PHE A 119 6.62 -2.80 -5.48
N GLN A 120 5.61 -2.53 -6.31
CA GLN A 120 4.32 -2.05 -5.82
C GLN A 120 3.54 -3.23 -5.27
N TYR A 121 3.15 -3.19 -3.99
CA TYR A 121 2.40 -4.27 -3.35
C TYR A 121 0.98 -3.85 -3.01
N LYS A 122 0.04 -4.77 -3.25
CA LYS A 122 -1.34 -4.69 -2.77
C LYS A 122 -1.44 -5.43 -1.44
N TYR A 123 -1.45 -4.68 -0.34
CA TYR A 123 -1.48 -5.23 1.01
C TYR A 123 -2.89 -5.61 1.48
N ARG A 124 -2.97 -6.72 2.22
CA ARG A 124 -4.12 -7.16 3.01
C ARG A 124 -3.71 -7.31 4.47
N LEU A 125 -4.51 -6.81 5.40
CA LEU A 125 -4.23 -6.90 6.83
C LEU A 125 -4.42 -8.34 7.34
N PHE A 126 -3.35 -9.06 7.63
CA PHE A 126 -3.43 -10.43 8.11
C PHE A 126 -3.88 -10.51 9.57
N SER A 127 -3.31 -9.68 10.45
CA SER A 127 -3.57 -9.60 11.88
C SER A 127 -3.28 -8.20 12.39
N HIS A 128 -4.07 -7.73 13.36
CA HIS A 128 -3.85 -6.44 14.01
C HIS A 128 -4.12 -6.55 15.51
N ARG A 129 -3.17 -6.10 16.36
CA ARG A 129 -3.23 -6.34 17.82
C ARG A 129 -4.52 -5.86 18.49
N PHE A 130 -5.10 -4.77 17.99
CA PHE A 130 -6.34 -4.19 18.47
C PHE A 130 -7.59 -4.79 17.80
N LEU A 131 -7.61 -4.94 16.46
CA LEU A 131 -8.79 -5.42 15.72
C LEU A 131 -9.06 -6.91 15.94
N ASP A 132 -8.02 -7.68 16.27
CA ASP A 132 -8.15 -9.11 16.55
C ASP A 132 -8.90 -9.38 17.86
N LYS A 133 -8.84 -8.42 18.80
CA LYS A 133 -9.41 -8.52 20.15
C LYS A 133 -10.72 -7.76 20.34
N ILE A 134 -11.17 -7.03 19.31
CA ILE A 134 -12.39 -6.23 19.39
C ILE A 134 -13.62 -7.14 19.44
N ASP A 135 -14.54 -6.82 20.35
CA ASP A 135 -15.81 -7.53 20.56
C ASP A 135 -17.01 -6.56 20.54
N TRP A 136 -16.88 -5.47 19.77
CA TRP A 136 -17.92 -4.48 19.61
C TRP A 136 -18.94 -4.93 18.56
N ASP A 137 -20.12 -4.32 18.58
CA ASP A 137 -21.08 -4.45 17.48
C ASP A 137 -20.42 -4.00 16.17
N TYR A 138 -20.71 -4.69 15.07
CA TYR A 138 -20.11 -4.35 13.78
C TYR A 138 -21.09 -4.44 12.62
N ILE A 139 -20.83 -3.59 11.62
CA ILE A 139 -21.44 -3.65 10.30
C ILE A 139 -20.35 -4.02 9.31
N ARG A 140 -20.66 -4.91 8.36
CA ARG A 140 -19.74 -5.32 7.30
C ARG A 140 -20.35 -5.06 5.93
N ASP A 141 -19.56 -4.46 5.06
CA ASP A 141 -19.82 -4.38 3.62
C ASP A 141 -18.55 -4.80 2.88
N LYS A 142 -18.57 -6.01 2.32
CA LYS A 142 -17.42 -6.66 1.67
C LYS A 142 -16.21 -6.73 2.63
N ASP A 143 -15.09 -6.13 2.22
CA ASP A 143 -13.82 -6.11 2.95
C ASP A 143 -13.81 -5.05 4.08
N ILE A 144 -14.79 -4.14 4.11
CA ILE A 144 -14.85 -3.02 5.07
C ILE A 144 -15.75 -3.40 6.24
N VAL A 145 -15.28 -3.09 7.44
CA VAL A 145 -16.01 -3.26 8.68
C VAL A 145 -16.01 -1.95 9.47
N LEU A 146 -17.16 -1.61 10.04
CA LEU A 146 -17.33 -0.57 11.03
C LEU A 146 -17.66 -1.23 12.36
N PHE A 147 -16.76 -1.15 13.33
CA PHE A 147 -17.01 -1.49 14.72
C PHE A 147 -17.55 -0.27 15.48
N GLN A 148 -18.50 -0.49 16.38
CA GLN A 148 -19.18 0.55 17.14
C GLN A 148 -19.35 0.10 18.58
N LYS A 149 -18.81 0.83 19.56
CA LYS A 149 -19.07 0.53 20.99
C LYS A 149 -20.57 0.63 21.31
N ASN A 150 -21.21 1.65 20.75
CA ASN A 150 -22.64 1.87 20.81
C ASN A 150 -23.20 1.80 19.39
N LYS A 151 -24.18 0.93 19.17
CA LYS A 151 -24.80 0.73 17.85
C LYS A 151 -25.66 1.93 17.46
N ASN A 152 -25.04 2.92 16.81
CA ASN A 152 -25.69 4.16 16.38
C ASN A 152 -25.99 4.20 14.88
N TYR A 153 -25.19 3.49 14.08
CA TYR A 153 -25.35 3.42 12.63
C TYR A 153 -25.94 2.07 12.22
N ALA A 154 -26.71 2.06 11.14
CA ALA A 154 -27.27 0.86 10.51
C ALA A 154 -26.47 0.42 9.28
N SER A 155 -25.70 1.33 8.66
CA SER A 155 -24.84 1.03 7.51
C SER A 155 -23.50 1.77 7.56
N ILE A 156 -22.49 1.23 6.86
CA ILE A 156 -21.21 1.91 6.66
C ILE A 156 -21.43 3.22 5.87
N GLU A 157 -22.33 3.23 4.88
CA GLU A 157 -22.62 4.44 4.09
C GLU A 157 -23.19 5.59 4.93
N GLU A 158 -24.10 5.29 5.86
CA GLU A 158 -24.64 6.26 6.81
C GLU A 158 -23.52 6.88 7.66
N PHE A 159 -22.65 6.03 8.23
CA PHE A 159 -21.50 6.46 9.04
C PHE A 159 -20.54 7.38 8.27
N ILE A 160 -20.25 7.06 7.02
CA ILE A 160 -19.31 7.86 6.22
C ILE A 160 -19.88 9.24 5.86
N ASN A 161 -21.18 9.30 5.57
CA ASN A 161 -21.84 10.53 5.12
C ASN A 161 -22.19 11.46 6.28
N ASP A 162 -22.45 10.92 7.48
CA ASP A 162 -22.73 11.68 8.70
C ASP A 162 -21.96 11.08 9.89
N PRO A 163 -20.61 11.20 9.88
CA PRO A 163 -19.78 10.66 10.95
C PRO A 163 -20.05 11.38 12.27
N PRO A 164 -19.77 10.74 13.42
CA PRO A 164 -20.02 11.34 14.71
C PRO A 164 -19.18 12.61 14.88
N LYS A 165 -19.80 13.70 15.33
CA LYS A 165 -19.14 15.01 15.45
C LYS A 165 -18.24 15.13 16.68
N ASP A 166 -18.52 14.31 17.69
CA ASP A 166 -17.97 14.48 19.04
C ASP A 166 -17.27 13.20 19.54
N SER A 167 -17.14 12.17 18.69
CA SER A 167 -16.60 10.86 19.06
C SER A 167 -15.39 10.51 18.21
N LEU A 168 -14.40 9.87 18.86
CA LEU A 168 -13.19 9.45 18.18
C LEU A 168 -13.42 8.21 17.31
N THR A 169 -13.02 8.30 16.05
CA THR A 169 -13.04 7.22 15.07
C THR A 169 -11.60 6.80 14.75
N ALA A 170 -11.27 5.53 14.95
CA ALA A 170 -10.02 4.97 14.45
C ALA A 170 -10.21 4.43 13.03
N VAL A 171 -9.28 4.71 12.12
CA VAL A 171 -9.35 4.28 10.71
C VAL A 171 -8.11 3.47 10.35
N HIS A 172 -8.29 2.25 9.81
CA HIS A 172 -7.20 1.36 9.39
C HIS A 172 -7.30 1.00 7.90
N HIS A 173 -6.27 1.36 7.11
CA HIS A 173 -6.04 0.98 5.70
C HIS A 173 -7.30 0.86 4.83
N THR A 174 -8.22 1.82 4.95
CA THR A 174 -9.50 1.78 4.22
C THR A 174 -9.79 3.09 3.52
N ALA A 175 -10.38 2.96 2.34
CA ALA A 175 -11.21 3.97 1.71
C ALA A 175 -12.58 3.33 1.52
N PRO A 176 -13.68 4.02 1.85
CA PRO A 176 -13.79 5.45 2.18
C PRO A 176 -13.31 5.81 3.59
N THR A 177 -12.89 7.06 3.77
CA THR A 177 -12.68 7.69 5.10
C THR A 177 -13.89 8.54 5.46
N PRO A 178 -14.14 8.82 6.75
CA PRO A 178 -15.15 9.80 7.16
C PRO A 178 -14.99 11.12 6.40
N GLN A 179 -16.11 11.71 5.98
CA GLN A 179 -16.08 12.97 5.24
C GLN A 179 -15.72 14.14 6.17
N LEU A 180 -14.79 15.00 5.75
CA LEU A 180 -14.53 16.27 6.42
C LEU A 180 -15.59 17.29 6.00
N PHE A 181 -16.23 17.91 6.98
CA PHE A 181 -17.09 19.08 6.80
C PHE A 181 -16.53 20.26 7.60
N MET A 182 -16.45 21.44 6.97
CA MET A 182 -16.07 22.69 7.61
C MET A 182 -17.32 23.57 7.74
N PRO A 183 -18.06 23.48 8.86
CA PRO A 183 -19.37 24.14 8.99
C PRO A 183 -19.32 25.65 8.78
N ASP A 184 -18.24 26.30 9.26
CA ASP A 184 -18.06 27.75 9.17
C ASP A 184 -17.35 28.21 7.89
N TYR A 185 -17.01 27.30 6.98
CA TYR A 185 -16.35 27.65 5.74
C TYR A 185 -17.33 28.29 4.75
N LYS A 186 -16.91 29.45 4.25
CA LYS A 186 -17.54 30.18 3.16
C LYS A 186 -16.56 30.22 1.99
N PRO A 187 -16.96 29.77 0.79
CA PRO A 187 -16.12 29.84 -0.39
C PRO A 187 -15.66 31.28 -0.64
N SER A 188 -14.40 31.45 -0.97
CA SER A 188 -13.82 32.71 -1.43
C SER A 188 -13.51 32.65 -2.92
N GLU A 189 -13.54 33.79 -3.61
CA GLU A 189 -13.03 33.93 -4.98
C GLU A 189 -11.49 33.95 -5.04
N LYS A 190 -10.82 34.00 -3.89
CA LYS A 190 -9.35 33.96 -3.79
C LYS A 190 -8.82 32.66 -4.41
N GLN A 191 -7.87 32.80 -5.33
CA GLN A 191 -7.14 31.67 -5.91
C GLN A 191 -5.96 31.31 -5.02
N THR A 192 -5.68 30.00 -4.88
CA THR A 192 -4.42 29.53 -4.31
C THR A 192 -3.41 29.39 -5.44
N ARG A 193 -2.27 30.08 -5.31
CA ARG A 193 -1.20 30.08 -6.33
C ARG A 193 0.09 29.59 -5.69
N ILE A 194 0.66 28.55 -6.25
CA ILE A 194 1.99 28.07 -5.86
C ILE A 194 2.97 28.64 -6.88
N ASN A 195 3.65 29.72 -6.49
CA ASN A 195 4.62 30.42 -7.33
C ASN A 195 6.02 29.81 -7.22
N HIS A 196 6.08 28.48 -7.10
CA HIS A 196 7.27 27.70 -6.90
C HIS A 196 7.27 26.51 -7.86
N THR A 197 8.46 26.14 -8.34
CA THR A 197 8.62 24.94 -9.16
C THR A 197 8.67 23.70 -8.28
N LEU A 198 7.78 22.75 -8.55
CA LEU A 198 7.74 21.47 -7.86
C LEU A 198 8.28 20.35 -8.74
N ARG A 199 9.10 19.44 -8.21
CA ARG A 199 9.67 18.30 -8.98
C ARG A 199 8.97 16.99 -8.66
N GLY A 200 8.62 16.22 -9.68
CA GLY A 200 8.05 14.89 -9.47
C GLY A 200 6.61 14.92 -8.92
N ARG A 201 6.19 13.78 -8.38
CA ARG A 201 4.79 13.56 -7.99
C ARG A 201 4.37 14.44 -6.82
N HIS A 202 3.13 14.91 -6.81
CA HIS A 202 2.56 15.65 -5.69
C HIS A 202 1.11 15.24 -5.42
N ILE A 203 0.71 15.26 -4.15
CA ILE A 203 -0.68 15.01 -3.73
C ILE A 203 -1.21 16.27 -3.08
N PHE A 204 -2.25 16.84 -3.67
CA PHE A 204 -2.97 17.96 -3.09
C PHE A 204 -4.29 17.49 -2.49
N PHE A 205 -4.66 18.08 -1.36
CA PHE A 205 -6.02 18.02 -0.85
C PHE A 205 -6.67 19.38 -1.00
N VAL A 206 -7.90 19.37 -1.51
CA VAL A 206 -8.71 20.57 -1.68
C VAL A 206 -10.05 20.40 -0.99
N TYR A 207 -10.56 21.48 -0.39
CA TYR A 207 -11.93 21.51 0.12
C TYR A 207 -12.82 22.27 -0.86
N VAL A 208 -13.98 21.67 -1.19
CA VAL A 208 -14.92 22.22 -2.15
C VAL A 208 -16.25 22.47 -1.47
N LYS A 209 -16.89 23.61 -1.76
CA LYS A 209 -18.27 23.94 -1.40
C LYS A 209 -18.83 24.91 -2.44
N ASP A 210 -19.90 24.51 -3.11
CA ASP A 210 -20.62 25.31 -4.13
C ASP A 210 -19.73 25.95 -5.22
N ARG A 211 -18.59 25.32 -5.54
CA ARG A 211 -17.64 25.77 -6.56
C ARG A 211 -17.04 24.58 -7.30
N PRO A 212 -16.61 24.75 -8.56
CA PRO A 212 -15.89 23.70 -9.27
C PRO A 212 -14.43 23.61 -8.80
N ILE A 213 -13.79 22.48 -9.06
CA ILE A 213 -12.33 22.40 -9.04
C ILE A 213 -11.84 22.88 -10.40
N ASN A 214 -11.15 24.01 -10.46
CA ASN A 214 -10.32 24.38 -11.62
C ASN A 214 -8.87 24.43 -11.19
N LEU A 215 -8.03 23.73 -11.95
CA LEU A 215 -6.59 23.61 -11.73
C LEU A 215 -5.88 23.85 -13.06
N SER A 216 -4.94 24.79 -13.06
CA SER A 216 -4.01 25.02 -14.17
C SER A 216 -2.56 24.90 -13.71
N PHE A 217 -1.69 24.36 -14.54
CA PHE A 217 -0.24 24.31 -14.30
C PHE A 217 0.51 24.15 -15.62
N THR A 218 1.78 24.55 -15.63
CA THR A 218 2.72 24.28 -16.72
C THR A 218 3.56 23.08 -16.34
N LYS A 219 3.79 22.15 -17.26
CA LYS A 219 4.71 21.04 -17.07
C LYS A 219 5.88 21.14 -18.03
N LYS A 220 7.09 20.89 -17.53
CA LYS A 220 8.33 20.75 -18.32
C LYS A 220 9.13 19.53 -17.88
N PHE A 221 10.02 19.04 -18.71
CA PHE A 221 11.06 18.10 -18.34
C PHE A 221 12.37 18.85 -18.15
N TYR A 222 13.12 18.51 -17.10
CA TYR A 222 14.49 18.99 -16.94
C TYR A 222 15.52 17.93 -17.36
N LYS A 223 15.07 16.68 -17.58
CA LYS A 223 15.83 15.58 -18.17
C LYS A 223 14.89 14.66 -18.95
N THR A 224 15.42 13.85 -19.85
CA THR A 224 14.63 12.90 -20.63
C THR A 224 13.92 11.90 -19.70
N PRO A 225 12.57 11.77 -19.77
CA PRO A 225 11.85 10.74 -19.03
C PRO A 225 12.13 9.35 -19.60
N ALA A 226 11.82 8.29 -18.84
CA ALA A 226 11.88 6.92 -19.36
C ALA A 226 10.83 6.71 -20.47
N ASP A 227 11.16 5.93 -21.49
CA ASP A 227 10.32 5.69 -22.67
C ASP A 227 8.94 5.09 -22.34
N ASP A 228 8.80 4.39 -21.21
CA ASP A 228 7.56 3.76 -20.75
C ASP A 228 6.89 4.48 -19.57
N ALA A 229 7.36 5.67 -19.22
CA ALA A 229 6.79 6.46 -18.14
C ALA A 229 5.33 6.86 -18.44
N LYS A 230 4.44 6.57 -17.49
CA LYS A 230 3.05 7.04 -17.52
C LYS A 230 2.87 8.13 -16.48
N GLU A 231 2.40 9.29 -16.92
CA GLU A 231 2.16 10.42 -16.05
C GLU A 231 0.71 10.88 -16.14
N PHE A 232 0.04 10.98 -14.99
CA PHE A 232 -1.38 11.25 -14.91
C PHE A 232 -1.72 12.27 -13.83
N LEU A 233 -2.77 13.05 -14.09
CA LEU A 233 -3.50 13.81 -13.10
C LEU A 233 -4.79 13.07 -12.78
N LYS A 234 -5.03 12.79 -11.49
CA LYS A 234 -6.27 12.16 -11.02
C LYS A 234 -6.96 12.98 -9.95
N ILE A 235 -8.26 13.21 -10.09
CA ILE A 235 -9.10 13.81 -9.05
C ILE A 235 -9.98 12.70 -8.48
N ARG A 236 -9.96 12.55 -7.14
CA ARG A 236 -10.72 11.55 -6.41
C ARG A 236 -11.53 12.19 -5.29
N ASP A 237 -12.69 11.63 -4.99
CA ASP A 237 -13.46 12.01 -3.81
C ASP A 237 -12.90 11.36 -2.52
N PHE A 238 -13.48 11.68 -1.37
CA PHE A 238 -13.16 11.07 -0.08
C PHE A 238 -13.42 9.55 -0.01
N ARG A 239 -14.18 8.99 -0.96
CA ARG A 239 -14.37 7.55 -1.14
C ARG A 239 -13.27 6.92 -2.02
N ASN A 240 -12.27 7.71 -2.40
CA ASN A 240 -11.19 7.37 -3.33
C ASN A 240 -11.70 6.92 -4.71
N ARG A 241 -12.92 7.32 -5.09
CA ARG A 241 -13.46 7.08 -6.44
C ARG A 241 -12.84 8.07 -7.40
N GLU A 242 -12.36 7.58 -8.53
CA GLU A 242 -11.82 8.40 -9.60
C GLU A 242 -12.96 9.17 -10.29
N LEU A 243 -12.89 10.49 -10.24
CA LEU A 243 -13.85 11.40 -10.89
C LEU A 243 -13.30 11.96 -12.20
N LEU A 244 -11.97 12.13 -12.25
CA LEU A 244 -11.24 12.58 -13.43
C LEU A 244 -9.89 11.85 -13.48
N SER A 245 -9.49 11.38 -14.66
CA SER A 245 -8.10 11.01 -14.98
C SER A 245 -7.70 11.63 -16.30
N LYS A 246 -6.53 12.25 -16.34
CA LYS A 246 -5.98 12.89 -17.53
C LYS A 246 -4.51 12.51 -17.69
N ASP A 247 -4.13 12.07 -18.88
CA ASP A 247 -2.72 11.88 -19.22
C ASP A 247 -2.03 13.24 -19.36
N ILE A 248 -0.88 13.40 -18.70
CA ILE A 248 -0.14 14.66 -18.63
C ILE A 248 1.33 14.48 -19.02
N PHE A 249 1.60 13.60 -19.99
CA PHE A 249 2.97 13.24 -20.39
C PHE A 249 3.73 14.34 -21.16
N GLU A 250 3.07 15.17 -21.97
CA GLU A 250 3.74 16.18 -22.80
C GLU A 250 4.19 17.43 -21.99
N GLU A 251 5.20 18.15 -22.47
CA GLU A 251 5.54 19.49 -21.98
C GLU A 251 4.57 20.53 -22.54
N LYS A 252 3.67 21.04 -21.69
CA LYS A 252 2.70 22.08 -22.06
C LYS A 252 1.97 22.60 -20.83
N ASP A 253 1.08 23.56 -21.07
CA ASP A 253 0.09 23.98 -20.09
C ASP A 253 -1.06 22.98 -20.02
N TYR A 254 -1.41 22.60 -18.80
CA TYR A 254 -2.51 21.72 -18.49
C TYR A 254 -3.58 22.47 -17.72
N ASN A 255 -4.83 22.18 -18.08
CA ASN A 255 -6.01 22.59 -17.34
C ASN A 255 -6.83 21.35 -17.00
N ALA A 256 -7.34 21.30 -15.78
CA ALA A 256 -8.30 20.32 -15.30
C ALA A 256 -9.45 21.06 -14.64
N SER A 257 -10.69 20.74 -15.03
CA SER A 257 -11.90 21.34 -14.49
C SER A 257 -12.90 20.23 -14.15
N LEU A 258 -13.58 20.37 -13.02
CA LEU A 258 -14.60 19.44 -12.56
C LEU A 258 -15.73 20.20 -11.84
N ASP A 259 -16.91 20.21 -12.45
CA ASP A 259 -18.11 20.90 -11.98
C ASP A 259 -19.06 19.97 -11.20
N ASN A 260 -20.13 20.54 -10.64
CA ASN A 260 -21.24 19.82 -9.98
C ASN A 260 -20.78 18.90 -8.83
N LEU A 261 -19.78 19.35 -8.09
CA LEU A 261 -19.22 18.63 -6.96
C LEU A 261 -20.06 18.81 -5.71
N LYS A 262 -20.18 17.74 -4.93
CA LYS A 262 -20.74 17.84 -3.57
C LYS A 262 -19.73 18.55 -2.67
N GLU A 263 -20.23 19.27 -1.66
CA GLU A 263 -19.37 19.82 -0.61
C GLU A 263 -18.51 18.70 -0.01
N GLY A 264 -17.22 18.95 0.23
CA GLY A 264 -16.32 18.01 0.90
C GLY A 264 -14.88 18.07 0.45
N LEU A 265 -14.12 17.06 0.89
CA LEU A 265 -12.70 16.88 0.61
C LEU A 265 -12.47 16.10 -0.69
N TYR A 266 -11.53 16.59 -1.49
CA TYR A 266 -11.08 15.93 -2.72
C TYR A 266 -9.56 15.81 -2.75
N LYS A 267 -9.08 14.70 -3.31
CA LYS A 267 -7.66 14.40 -3.51
C LYS A 267 -7.29 14.60 -4.97
N ILE A 268 -6.24 15.36 -5.22
CA ILE A 268 -5.66 15.57 -6.55
C ILE A 268 -4.26 14.96 -6.55
N ASP A 269 -4.09 13.89 -7.31
CA ASP A 269 -2.84 13.12 -7.43
C ASP A 269 -2.20 13.47 -8.77
N MET A 270 -1.16 14.29 -8.74
CA MET A 270 -0.30 14.58 -9.89
C MET A 270 0.83 13.55 -9.89
N ALA A 271 0.60 12.40 -10.49
CA ALA A 271 1.60 11.35 -10.61
C ALA A 271 2.46 11.60 -11.85
N VAL A 272 3.52 12.37 -11.66
CA VAL A 272 4.57 12.62 -12.67
C VAL A 272 5.89 12.01 -12.20
N THR A 273 6.80 11.75 -13.12
CA THR A 273 8.12 11.19 -12.81
C THR A 273 9.05 12.26 -12.24
N ASP A 274 10.14 11.80 -11.62
CA ASP A 274 11.22 12.66 -11.12
C ASP A 274 11.96 13.45 -12.20
N ALA A 275 11.64 13.27 -13.48
CA ALA A 275 12.16 14.07 -14.59
C ALA A 275 11.29 15.32 -14.88
N SER A 276 10.10 15.38 -14.31
CA SER A 276 9.09 16.41 -14.56
C SER A 276 9.15 17.54 -13.52
N LEU A 277 9.00 18.77 -14.00
CA LEU A 277 8.81 19.99 -13.23
C LEU A 277 7.38 20.50 -13.44
N LEU A 278 6.75 20.92 -12.35
CA LEU A 278 5.41 21.52 -12.31
C LEU A 278 5.56 22.98 -11.90
N GLU A 279 5.07 23.88 -12.73
CA GLU A 279 5.19 25.34 -12.60
C GLU A 279 3.81 25.98 -12.64
N ASN A 280 3.70 27.22 -12.16
CA ASN A 280 2.49 28.05 -12.28
C ASN A 280 1.21 27.34 -11.82
N ILE A 281 1.29 26.60 -10.71
CA ILE A 281 0.16 25.80 -10.23
C ILE A 281 -0.87 26.76 -9.61
N VAL A 282 -2.06 26.80 -10.18
CA VAL A 282 -3.16 27.66 -9.73
C VAL A 282 -4.41 26.84 -9.50
N PHE A 283 -5.02 27.02 -8.35
CA PHE A 283 -6.33 26.49 -8.01
C PHE A 283 -7.33 27.63 -7.86
N ASP A 284 -8.53 27.47 -8.43
CA ASP A 284 -9.68 28.36 -8.18
C ASP A 284 -10.38 28.03 -6.85
N LEU A 285 -9.61 27.59 -5.86
CA LEU A 285 -10.04 27.25 -4.52
C LEU A 285 -9.09 27.90 -3.52
N ASP A 286 -9.64 28.34 -2.40
CA ASP A 286 -8.92 29.00 -1.31
C ASP A 286 -8.55 28.04 -0.18
N LYS A 287 -8.77 26.73 -0.34
CA LYS A 287 -8.41 25.68 0.62
C LYS A 287 -7.68 24.56 -0.10
N VAL A 288 -6.36 24.65 -0.09
CA VAL A 288 -5.46 23.73 -0.79
C VAL A 288 -4.25 23.48 0.08
N VAL A 289 -3.90 22.21 0.27
CA VAL A 289 -2.70 21.80 0.99
C VAL A 289 -2.02 20.64 0.27
N ILE A 290 -0.72 20.47 0.50
CA ILE A 290 0.09 19.37 -0.05
C ILE A 290 0.26 18.31 1.03
N LYS A 291 0.17 17.04 0.66
CA LYS A 291 0.25 15.90 1.58
C LYS A 291 1.57 15.14 1.42
N ASP A 292 2.13 14.78 2.58
CA ASP A 292 3.25 13.85 2.79
C ASP A 292 4.62 14.35 2.30
N TRP A 293 4.70 15.01 1.15
CA TRP A 293 5.99 15.47 0.64
C TRP A 293 5.90 16.67 -0.31
N VAL A 294 7.00 17.42 -0.39
CA VAL A 294 7.20 18.52 -1.33
C VAL A 294 8.64 18.47 -1.84
N PHE A 295 8.85 18.49 -3.15
CA PHE A 295 10.18 18.64 -3.74
C PHE A 295 10.30 20.05 -4.35
N LEU A 296 11.13 20.89 -3.74
CA LEU A 296 11.36 22.27 -4.16
C LEU A 296 12.45 22.34 -5.24
N ALA A 297 12.14 22.88 -6.41
CA ALA A 297 13.01 22.81 -7.59
C ALA A 297 13.42 24.18 -8.18
N ASP A 298 13.14 25.30 -7.50
CA ASP A 298 13.63 26.63 -7.89
C ASP A 298 15.13 26.78 -7.58
N ASN A 299 15.96 26.08 -8.36
CA ASN A 299 17.42 26.01 -8.24
C ASN A 299 18.07 25.91 -9.64
N PRO A 300 19.28 26.48 -9.85
CA PRO A 300 20.01 26.39 -11.12
C PRO A 300 20.23 24.97 -11.67
N GLU A 301 20.29 23.96 -10.81
CA GLU A 301 20.39 22.55 -11.21
C GLU A 301 19.26 22.13 -12.16
N TYR A 302 18.09 22.75 -12.02
CA TYR A 302 16.89 22.48 -12.83
C TYR A 302 16.66 23.53 -13.92
N GLY A 303 17.67 24.37 -14.20
CA GLY A 303 17.53 25.50 -15.11
C GLY A 303 16.55 26.57 -14.61
N LYS A 304 16.44 26.72 -13.28
CA LYS A 304 15.55 27.68 -12.61
C LYS A 304 16.33 28.77 -11.89
N ASP A 305 15.69 29.93 -11.76
CA ASP A 305 16.15 30.98 -10.87
C ASP A 305 16.06 30.53 -9.42
N LEU A 306 17.00 30.97 -8.60
CA LEU A 306 17.03 30.67 -7.18
C LEU A 306 15.99 31.51 -6.45
N VAL A 307 14.87 30.91 -6.04
CA VAL A 307 13.79 31.59 -5.33
C VAL A 307 13.55 30.94 -3.97
N PRO A 308 13.99 31.52 -2.84
CA PRO A 308 13.81 30.92 -1.51
C PRO A 308 12.36 30.54 -1.22
N SER A 309 12.14 29.37 -0.63
CA SER A 309 10.81 28.89 -0.25
C SER A 309 10.58 29.01 1.24
N ASN A 310 9.37 29.42 1.64
CA ASN A 310 8.93 29.36 3.02
C ASN A 310 7.65 28.51 3.09
N LEU A 311 7.67 27.49 3.94
CA LEU A 311 6.58 26.55 4.10
C LEU A 311 6.10 26.53 5.54
N ILE A 312 4.85 26.12 5.69
CA ILE A 312 4.23 25.76 6.94
C ILE A 312 3.97 24.26 6.90
N LEU A 313 4.42 23.55 7.94
CA LEU A 313 4.23 22.13 8.12
C LEU A 313 3.37 21.87 9.37
N LEU A 314 2.45 20.93 9.25
CA LEU A 314 1.81 20.26 10.37
C LEU A 314 2.21 18.77 10.35
N SER A 315 3.16 18.41 11.20
CA SER A 315 3.61 17.04 11.44
C SER A 315 4.56 16.96 12.63
N ASN A 316 4.79 15.76 13.16
CA ASN A 316 5.76 15.48 14.23
C ASN A 316 7.17 15.13 13.71
N ASN A 317 7.28 14.80 12.43
CA ASN A 317 8.54 14.42 11.81
C ASN A 317 8.75 15.18 10.49
N LEU A 318 10.01 15.45 10.18
CA LEU A 318 10.41 15.92 8.88
C LEU A 318 11.73 15.24 8.52
N LYS A 319 11.76 14.62 7.36
CA LYS A 319 12.95 14.14 6.70
C LYS A 319 13.30 15.11 5.58
N VAL A 320 14.55 15.51 5.52
CA VAL A 320 15.08 16.40 4.48
C VAL A 320 16.16 15.66 3.70
N VAL A 321 16.09 15.71 2.37
CA VAL A 321 17.06 15.09 1.46
C VAL A 321 17.36 16.05 0.31
N THR A 322 18.60 16.05 -0.15
CA THR A 322 18.96 16.61 -1.47
C THR A 322 19.59 15.53 -2.34
N THR A 323 19.44 15.64 -3.66
CA THR A 323 20.12 14.76 -4.62
C THR A 323 21.40 15.35 -5.19
N HIS A 324 21.67 16.64 -4.96
CA HIS A 324 22.80 17.33 -5.59
C HIS A 324 23.57 18.20 -4.60
N GLU A 325 24.82 18.51 -4.93
CA GLU A 325 25.66 19.41 -4.12
C GLU A 325 25.12 20.86 -4.12
N ASN A 326 24.38 21.24 -5.16
CA ASN A 326 23.73 22.54 -5.26
C ASN A 326 22.62 22.74 -4.21
N GLY A 327 22.08 21.65 -3.65
CA GLY A 327 21.15 21.68 -2.52
C GLY A 327 21.82 21.83 -1.15
N TYR A 328 23.16 21.87 -1.05
CA TYR A 328 23.86 22.06 0.21
C TYR A 328 23.59 23.46 0.77
N GLN A 329 22.97 23.50 1.95
CA GLN A 329 22.50 24.74 2.58
C GLN A 329 22.20 24.54 4.05
N GLU A 330 22.12 25.66 4.77
CA GLU A 330 21.47 25.72 6.08
C GLU A 330 20.00 26.03 5.87
N ILE A 331 19.11 25.17 6.36
CA ILE A 331 17.67 25.44 6.44
C ILE A 331 17.31 25.89 7.84
N LYS A 332 16.24 26.67 7.95
CA LYS A 332 15.70 27.09 9.25
C LYS A 332 14.35 26.40 9.48
N ILE A 333 14.20 25.75 10.62
CA ILE A 333 12.94 25.16 11.07
C ILE A 333 12.61 25.81 12.40
N ASP A 334 11.53 26.57 12.42
CA ASP A 334 11.17 27.55 13.46
C ASP A 334 12.34 28.49 13.77
N ASN A 335 12.99 28.28 14.93
CA ASN A 335 14.13 29.07 15.40
C ASN A 335 15.45 28.28 15.41
N GLN A 336 15.47 27.09 14.82
CA GLN A 336 16.65 26.22 14.78
C GLN A 336 17.18 26.10 13.35
N ASN A 337 18.50 26.06 13.23
CA ASN A 337 19.18 25.89 11.96
C ASN A 337 19.66 24.45 11.80
N TYR A 338 19.50 23.91 10.60
CA TYR A 338 19.93 22.55 10.24
C TYR A 338 20.79 22.60 8.99
N ASN A 339 22.01 22.08 9.08
CA ASN A 339 22.96 22.06 7.98
C ASN A 339 22.80 20.81 7.10
N ILE A 340 22.41 21.00 5.85
CA ILE A 340 22.32 19.97 4.81
C ILE A 340 23.61 20.03 3.98
N SER A 341 24.44 19.00 4.08
CA SER A 341 25.82 19.02 3.60
C SER A 341 26.24 17.82 2.75
N GLU A 342 25.36 16.82 2.60
CA GLU A 342 25.65 15.58 1.89
C GLU A 342 24.44 15.17 1.04
N ALA A 343 24.69 14.80 -0.21
CA ALA A 343 23.66 14.29 -1.11
C ALA A 343 23.21 12.88 -0.69
N GLN A 344 21.93 12.57 -0.92
CA GLN A 344 21.28 11.30 -0.63
C GLN A 344 21.26 10.88 0.86
N LYS A 345 21.79 11.73 1.75
CA LYS A 345 21.70 11.53 3.19
C LYS A 345 20.33 11.99 3.69
N ASN A 346 19.69 11.12 4.48
CA ASN A 346 18.44 11.45 5.15
C ASN A 346 18.75 12.23 6.43
N TYR A 347 18.33 13.49 6.49
CA TYR A 347 18.37 14.30 7.71
C TYR A 347 17.00 14.19 8.38
N GLU A 348 16.91 13.35 9.41
CA GLU A 348 15.70 13.15 10.20
C GLU A 348 15.61 14.17 11.33
N ILE A 349 14.54 14.95 11.32
CA ILE A 349 14.28 16.05 12.24
C ILE A 349 12.97 15.71 12.95
N SER A 350 13.09 15.28 14.21
CA SER A 350 11.94 14.97 15.05
C SER A 350 11.65 16.18 15.91
N GLN A 351 10.43 16.71 15.83
CA GLN A 351 9.93 17.69 16.79
C GLN A 351 8.92 16.98 17.69
N TYR A 352 9.20 16.99 18.99
CA TYR A 352 8.27 16.44 19.97
C TYR A 352 7.14 17.45 20.18
N PHE A 353 5.96 17.17 19.66
CA PHE A 353 4.75 17.94 19.95
C PHE A 353 4.01 17.28 21.12
N PRO A 354 4.06 17.87 22.32
CA PRO A 354 3.20 17.42 23.40
C PRO A 354 1.75 17.77 23.05
N GLU A 355 0.93 16.73 22.91
CA GLU A 355 -0.52 16.73 22.71
C GLU A 355 -1.01 16.84 21.24
N PHE A 356 -1.65 15.76 20.79
CA PHE A 356 -2.42 15.57 19.53
C PHE A 356 -3.40 16.69 19.13
N PHE A 357 -3.59 17.70 19.98
CA PHE A 357 -4.58 18.75 19.83
C PHE A 357 -4.00 20.17 19.93
N LYS A 358 -2.69 20.35 20.19
CA LYS A 358 -2.07 21.68 20.19
C LYS A 358 -1.43 21.97 18.84
N LYS A 359 -2.14 22.79 18.07
CA LYS A 359 -1.71 23.49 16.86
C LYS A 359 -0.39 24.25 17.08
N GLU A 360 0.74 23.58 16.93
CA GLU A 360 1.96 24.30 16.59
C GLU A 360 2.29 23.95 15.15
N ARG A 361 2.19 24.98 14.31
CA ARG A 361 2.60 24.96 12.93
C ARG A 361 4.11 25.16 12.93
N THR A 362 4.83 24.33 12.22
CA THR A 362 6.27 24.48 12.04
C THR A 362 6.54 25.36 10.84
N GLU A 363 7.32 26.42 11.01
CA GLU A 363 7.78 27.24 9.89
C GLU A 363 9.08 26.68 9.34
N ILE A 364 9.18 26.51 8.02
CA ILE A 364 10.37 25.98 7.34
C ILE A 364 10.83 27.03 6.32
N SER A 365 12.08 27.46 6.41
CA SER A 365 12.72 28.34 5.43
C SER A 365 13.82 27.58 4.69
N VAL A 366 13.72 27.56 3.36
CA VAL A 366 14.62 26.84 2.44
C VAL A 366 15.26 27.85 1.48
N PRO A 367 16.49 28.32 1.75
CA PRO A 367 17.08 29.42 0.98
C PRO A 367 17.44 29.09 -0.46
N LYS A 368 17.87 27.85 -0.75
CA LYS A 368 18.39 27.44 -2.06
C LYS A 368 17.53 26.42 -2.81
N ASN A 369 16.46 25.91 -2.20
CA ASN A 369 15.68 24.78 -2.71
C ASN A 369 16.56 23.56 -3.05
N ASP A 370 16.18 22.77 -4.04
CA ASP A 370 16.77 21.45 -4.32
C ASP A 370 16.72 20.52 -3.10
N LEU A 371 15.59 20.56 -2.40
CA LEU A 371 15.29 19.73 -1.25
C LEU A 371 13.97 18.99 -1.45
N GLU A 372 14.02 17.70 -1.15
CA GLU A 372 12.87 16.85 -0.91
C GLU A 372 12.54 16.90 0.59
N LEU A 373 11.37 17.44 0.91
CA LEU A 373 10.82 17.51 2.26
C LEU A 373 9.79 16.39 2.40
N VAL A 374 10.08 15.39 3.23
CA VAL A 374 9.23 14.21 3.42
C VAL A 374 8.76 14.17 4.86
N SER A 375 7.46 14.09 5.06
CA SER A 375 6.85 14.01 6.37
C SER A 375 5.69 13.02 6.31
N ALA A 376 5.86 11.85 6.91
CA ALA A 376 4.81 10.84 6.89
C ALA A 376 3.58 11.36 7.63
N ASN A 377 2.44 11.40 6.95
CA ASN A 377 1.22 12.04 7.44
C ASN A 377 1.32 13.58 7.60
N GLY A 378 2.39 14.24 7.16
CA GLY A 378 2.52 15.70 7.19
C GLY A 378 1.65 16.43 6.17
N ILE A 379 1.32 17.68 6.50
CA ILE A 379 0.54 18.59 5.66
C ILE A 379 1.35 19.87 5.46
N PHE A 380 1.65 20.19 4.21
CA PHE A 380 2.41 21.38 3.82
C PHE A 380 1.50 22.43 3.19
N THR A 381 1.83 23.69 3.42
CA THR A 381 1.42 24.81 2.57
C THR A 381 2.59 25.77 2.42
N PHE A 382 2.59 26.57 1.37
CA PHE A 382 3.50 27.71 1.29
C PHE A 382 3.01 28.84 2.18
N SER A 383 3.92 29.58 2.81
CA SER A 383 3.59 30.59 3.82
C SER A 383 2.76 31.74 3.26
N GLU A 384 2.96 32.13 1.99
CA GLU A 384 2.12 33.11 1.29
C GLU A 384 0.67 32.64 1.10
N ASN A 385 0.42 31.34 1.22
CA ASN A 385 -0.89 30.71 1.14
C ASN A 385 -1.39 30.23 2.51
N ILE A 386 -0.96 30.83 3.62
CA ILE A 386 -1.36 30.40 4.96
C ILE A 386 -2.88 30.39 5.19
N ASP A 387 -3.62 31.28 4.52
CA ASP A 387 -5.10 31.27 4.56
C ASP A 387 -5.69 30.02 3.92
N ALA A 388 -4.97 29.38 2.99
CA ALA A 388 -5.38 28.15 2.35
C ALA A 388 -5.13 26.91 3.20
N PHE A 389 -4.40 27.05 4.29
CA PHE A 389 -4.07 25.96 5.19
C PHE A 389 -5.30 25.40 5.91
N PHE A 390 -5.46 24.08 5.85
CA PHE A 390 -6.41 23.33 6.66
C PHE A 390 -5.88 21.92 6.91
N ASN A 391 -6.39 21.24 7.93
CA ASN A 391 -6.09 19.81 8.15
C ASN A 391 -7.13 19.00 7.35
N PRO A 392 -6.72 18.23 6.32
CA PRO A 392 -7.63 17.39 5.54
C PRO A 392 -8.09 16.15 6.31
N THR A 393 -7.51 15.86 7.47
CA THR A 393 -8.00 14.80 8.36
C THR A 393 -9.24 15.30 9.10
N PRO A 394 -10.37 14.58 9.06
CA PRO A 394 -11.57 14.96 9.82
C PRO A 394 -11.25 15.10 11.31
N PRO A 395 -11.93 16.03 12.02
CA PRO A 395 -11.80 16.12 13.47
C PRO A 395 -12.22 14.78 14.09
N TYR A 396 -11.58 14.41 15.19
CA TYR A 396 -11.85 13.15 15.90
C TYR A 396 -11.62 11.89 15.06
N VAL A 397 -10.72 11.93 14.07
CA VAL A 397 -10.25 10.73 13.38
C VAL A 397 -8.78 10.49 13.71
N ILE A 398 -8.45 9.29 14.19
CA ILE A 398 -7.07 8.81 14.32
C ILE A 398 -6.82 7.71 13.30
N ARG A 399 -5.59 7.67 12.77
CA ARG A 399 -5.13 6.51 12.01
C ARG A 399 -4.78 5.42 13.01
N LEU A 400 -5.23 4.21 12.75
CA LEU A 400 -4.80 3.03 13.46
C LEU A 400 -3.58 2.46 12.72
N ASP A 401 -2.42 2.49 13.34
CA ASP A 401 -1.15 2.02 12.80
C ASP A 401 -0.24 1.46 13.91
N HIS A 402 1.02 1.21 13.58
CA HIS A 402 1.99 0.61 14.49
C HIS A 402 2.38 1.49 15.68
N GLU A 403 2.22 2.81 15.54
CA GLU A 403 2.54 3.79 16.59
C GLU A 403 1.37 4.05 17.53
N THR A 404 0.14 3.68 17.12
CA THR A 404 -1.08 3.92 17.91
C THR A 404 -1.01 3.21 19.27
N SER A 405 -1.03 3.99 20.34
CA SER A 405 -1.01 3.48 21.72
C SER A 405 -2.34 2.84 22.11
N LYS A 406 -2.32 2.04 23.18
CA LYS A 406 -3.55 1.46 23.72
C LYS A 406 -4.48 2.54 24.26
N GLU A 407 -3.93 3.56 24.91
CA GLU A 407 -4.67 4.68 25.49
C GLU A 407 -5.40 5.50 24.41
N GLU A 408 -4.81 5.65 23.22
CA GLU A 408 -5.45 6.28 22.07
C GLU A 408 -6.56 5.42 21.49
N PHE A 409 -6.30 4.12 21.30
CA PHE A 409 -7.29 3.18 20.80
C PHE A 409 -8.50 3.06 21.74
N ASP A 410 -8.27 2.99 23.06
CA ASP A 410 -9.32 2.86 24.06
C ASP A 410 -10.28 4.07 24.09
N LYS A 411 -9.82 5.25 23.62
CA LYS A 411 -10.67 6.45 23.45
C LYS A 411 -11.57 6.37 22.22
N ALA A 412 -11.26 5.52 21.24
CA ALA A 412 -12.09 5.37 20.05
C ALA A 412 -13.45 4.78 20.41
N GLU A 413 -14.52 5.34 19.86
CA GLU A 413 -15.88 4.77 19.95
C GLU A 413 -16.26 4.00 18.69
N TYR A 414 -15.57 4.29 17.59
CA TYR A 414 -15.77 3.68 16.29
C TYR A 414 -14.44 3.23 15.70
N VAL A 415 -14.45 2.12 14.97
CA VAL A 415 -13.29 1.68 14.17
C VAL A 415 -13.74 1.33 12.77
N LEU A 416 -13.22 2.02 11.76
CA LEU A 416 -13.46 1.74 10.35
C LEU A 416 -12.21 1.10 9.74
N ALA A 417 -12.30 -0.14 9.28
CA ALA A 417 -11.14 -0.88 8.80
C ALA A 417 -11.44 -1.74 7.58
N SER A 418 -10.46 -1.91 6.69
CA SER A 418 -10.47 -2.98 5.67
C SER A 418 -9.93 -4.25 6.32
N TYR A 419 -10.80 -5.06 6.89
CA TYR A 419 -10.39 -6.13 7.81
C TYR A 419 -11.28 -7.37 7.77
N THR A 420 -10.63 -8.52 7.70
CA THR A 420 -11.23 -9.85 7.85
C THR A 420 -10.76 -10.45 9.16
N LYS A 421 -11.70 -10.68 10.08
CA LYS A 421 -11.40 -11.24 11.41
C LYS A 421 -10.74 -12.61 11.25
N PRO A 422 -9.52 -12.83 11.74
CA PRO A 422 -8.84 -14.10 11.61
C PRO A 422 -9.46 -15.13 12.56
N ILE A 423 -9.17 -16.40 12.29
CA ILE A 423 -9.47 -17.49 13.22
C ILE A 423 -8.30 -17.61 14.18
N ILE A 424 -8.58 -17.48 15.48
CA ILE A 424 -7.58 -17.62 16.55
C ILE A 424 -7.90 -18.90 17.32
N ASP A 425 -6.96 -19.86 17.37
CA ASP A 425 -7.13 -21.07 18.17
C ASP A 425 -6.70 -20.88 19.65
N GLU A 426 -7.02 -21.85 20.51
CA GLU A 426 -6.72 -21.80 21.95
C GLU A 426 -5.22 -21.67 22.25
N ALA A 427 -4.36 -22.11 21.33
CA ALA A 427 -2.90 -22.00 21.44
C ALA A 427 -2.36 -20.67 20.88
N GLY A 428 -3.25 -19.74 20.51
CA GLY A 428 -2.91 -18.41 20.01
C GLY A 428 -2.49 -18.37 18.54
N TRP A 429 -2.69 -19.45 17.78
CA TRP A 429 -2.41 -19.41 16.35
C TRP A 429 -3.50 -18.68 15.60
N ILE A 430 -3.07 -17.73 14.80
CA ILE A 430 -3.87 -16.88 13.94
C ILE A 430 -3.84 -17.46 12.52
N THR A 431 -5.02 -17.74 11.98
CA THR A 431 -5.19 -18.25 10.63
C THR A 431 -6.09 -17.32 9.83
N ASN A 432 -5.62 -16.87 8.67
CA ASN A 432 -6.39 -16.06 7.75
C ASN A 432 -6.15 -16.53 6.30
N GLU A 433 -7.12 -16.28 5.42
CA GLU A 433 -7.07 -16.68 4.00
C GLU A 433 -7.46 -15.50 3.10
N TYR A 434 -6.62 -15.21 2.11
CA TYR A 434 -6.84 -14.14 1.14
C TYR A 434 -6.81 -14.66 -0.29
N ILE A 435 -7.76 -14.18 -1.10
CA ILE A 435 -7.84 -14.49 -2.53
C ILE A 435 -7.37 -13.28 -3.33
N PHE A 436 -6.43 -13.50 -4.23
CA PHE A 436 -5.87 -12.53 -5.15
C PHE A 436 -6.21 -12.92 -6.59
N ASN A 437 -6.68 -11.95 -7.38
CA ASN A 437 -6.93 -12.13 -8.80
C ASN A 437 -5.60 -12.01 -9.57
N MET A 438 -5.24 -13.02 -10.35
CA MET A 438 -4.00 -13.07 -11.15
C MET A 438 -3.87 -11.88 -12.10
N ALA A 439 -4.99 -11.37 -12.65
CA ALA A 439 -4.96 -10.22 -13.56
C ALA A 439 -4.52 -8.91 -12.89
N GLU A 440 -4.50 -8.87 -11.55
CA GLU A 440 -4.05 -7.73 -10.75
C GLU A 440 -2.61 -7.89 -10.25
N LEU A 441 -1.98 -9.04 -10.49
CA LEU A 441 -0.63 -9.34 -10.02
C LEU A 441 0.40 -9.06 -11.11
N TYR A 442 1.58 -8.65 -10.68
CA TYR A 442 2.75 -8.59 -11.55
C TYR A 442 3.43 -9.96 -11.56
N GLU A 443 3.49 -10.57 -12.74
CA GLU A 443 4.14 -11.85 -12.96
C GLU A 443 5.57 -11.63 -13.46
N GLU A 444 6.55 -12.20 -12.75
CA GLU A 444 7.96 -12.18 -13.15
C GLU A 444 8.45 -13.62 -13.30
N GLU A 445 8.96 -13.98 -14.49
CA GLU A 445 9.53 -15.30 -14.77
C GLU A 445 8.61 -16.50 -14.41
N ASN A 446 7.29 -16.38 -14.61
CA ASN A 446 6.27 -17.34 -14.17
C ASN A 446 6.17 -17.49 -12.65
N LYS A 447 6.35 -16.41 -11.90
CA LYS A 447 6.14 -16.39 -10.45
C LYS A 447 5.27 -15.19 -10.10
N ALA A 448 4.41 -15.39 -9.10
CA ALA A 448 3.77 -14.30 -8.39
C ALA A 448 4.48 -14.13 -7.05
N GLN A 449 5.07 -12.96 -6.82
CA GLN A 449 5.79 -12.64 -5.59
C GLN A 449 4.83 -12.09 -4.52
N PHE A 450 5.05 -12.51 -3.28
CA PHE A 450 4.31 -12.06 -2.11
C PHE A 450 5.28 -11.64 -1.01
N ASN A 451 4.84 -10.73 -0.15
CA ASN A 451 5.59 -10.32 1.03
C ASN A 451 4.73 -10.39 2.30
N ILE A 452 5.36 -10.82 3.38
CA ILE A 452 4.85 -10.71 4.74
C ILE A 452 5.55 -9.51 5.35
N THR A 453 4.79 -8.47 5.65
CA THR A 453 5.28 -7.25 6.27
C THR A 453 4.87 -7.19 7.74
N THR A 454 5.82 -6.95 8.61
CA THR A 454 5.63 -6.89 10.07
C THR A 454 6.29 -5.61 10.59
N LEU A 455 5.54 -4.52 10.65
CA LEU A 455 6.12 -3.21 10.98
C LEU A 455 6.68 -3.21 12.41
N GLY A 456 7.94 -2.80 12.54
CA GLY A 456 8.61 -2.61 13.84
C GLY A 456 9.20 -3.87 14.47
N LEU A 457 9.19 -5.02 13.77
CA LEU A 457 9.75 -6.27 14.28
C LEU A 457 11.27 -6.19 14.47
N ASN A 458 11.95 -5.47 13.56
CA ASN A 458 13.38 -5.19 13.62
C ASN A 458 13.78 -4.33 14.83
N ILE A 459 12.90 -3.46 15.33
CA ILE A 459 13.15 -2.55 16.44
C ILE A 459 12.89 -3.25 17.77
N SER A 460 11.85 -4.07 17.86
CA SER A 460 11.48 -4.72 19.12
C SER A 460 12.29 -5.99 19.43
N CYS A 461 13.13 -6.48 18.51
CA CYS A 461 13.86 -7.75 18.62
C CYS A 461 12.93 -8.95 18.89
N GLU A 462 11.68 -8.81 18.46
CA GLU A 462 10.60 -9.75 18.63
C GLU A 462 10.58 -10.75 17.45
N GLU A 463 9.91 -11.89 17.59
CA GLU A 463 9.77 -12.91 16.55
C GLU A 463 8.29 -13.18 16.22
N ILE A 464 7.95 -13.43 14.95
CA ILE A 464 6.63 -13.98 14.59
C ILE A 464 6.82 -15.42 14.14
N GLU A 465 6.15 -16.34 14.82
CA GLU A 465 6.27 -17.75 14.51
C GLU A 465 5.32 -18.12 13.36
N LEU A 466 5.86 -18.72 12.31
CA LEU A 466 5.12 -19.22 11.16
C LEU A 466 5.12 -20.75 11.19
N GLN A 467 3.93 -21.33 11.10
CA GLN A 467 3.74 -22.78 11.00
C GLN A 467 3.62 -23.25 9.55
N SER A 468 2.86 -22.51 8.74
CA SER A 468 2.62 -22.90 7.35
C SER A 468 2.09 -21.77 6.47
N ILE A 469 2.39 -21.89 5.17
CA ILE A 469 1.77 -21.12 4.08
C ILE A 469 1.15 -22.12 3.10
N GLU A 470 -0.17 -22.10 2.94
CA GLU A 470 -0.89 -22.86 1.92
C GLU A 470 -1.20 -21.94 0.74
N GLY A 471 -0.69 -22.30 -0.44
CA GLY A 471 -1.04 -21.70 -1.71
C GLY A 471 -2.06 -22.56 -2.44
N LYS A 472 -3.07 -21.94 -3.03
CA LYS A 472 -4.07 -22.61 -3.86
C LYS A 472 -4.30 -21.81 -5.14
N LEU A 473 -3.96 -22.39 -6.28
CA LEU A 473 -4.27 -21.84 -7.59
C LEU A 473 -5.64 -22.35 -8.06
N ALA A 474 -6.51 -21.45 -8.53
CA ALA A 474 -7.84 -21.79 -9.02
C ALA A 474 -8.08 -21.32 -10.47
N ARG A 475 -8.67 -22.22 -11.27
CA ARG A 475 -9.13 -21.97 -12.65
C ARG A 475 -10.43 -22.73 -12.92
N PRO A 476 -11.18 -22.38 -13.98
CA PRO A 476 -12.29 -23.20 -14.42
C PRO A 476 -11.86 -24.64 -14.73
N ARG A 477 -12.76 -25.59 -14.44
CA ARG A 477 -12.58 -27.01 -14.75
C ARG A 477 -12.30 -27.19 -16.24
N LEU A 478 -11.37 -28.09 -16.54
CA LEU A 478 -11.01 -28.41 -17.91
C LEU A 478 -12.09 -29.27 -18.56
N SER A 479 -12.54 -28.87 -19.74
CA SER A 479 -13.32 -29.72 -20.64
C SER A 479 -12.43 -30.79 -21.27
N ILE A 480 -13.04 -31.90 -21.69
CA ILE A 480 -12.32 -32.99 -22.40
C ILE A 480 -11.62 -32.46 -23.67
N GLN A 481 -12.20 -31.48 -24.34
CA GLN A 481 -11.63 -30.87 -25.55
C GLN A 481 -10.35 -30.08 -25.24
N GLU A 482 -10.33 -29.32 -24.14
CA GLU A 482 -9.15 -28.59 -23.71
C GLU A 482 -8.02 -29.53 -23.26
N ILE A 483 -8.36 -30.63 -22.57
CA ILE A 483 -7.38 -31.66 -22.18
C ILE A 483 -6.74 -32.26 -23.45
N LYS A 484 -7.54 -32.62 -24.46
CA LYS A 484 -7.03 -33.14 -25.74
C LYS A 484 -6.11 -32.13 -26.43
N SER A 485 -6.49 -30.85 -26.44
CA SER A 485 -5.67 -29.77 -27.02
C SER A 485 -4.34 -29.58 -26.29
N LEU A 486 -4.35 -29.62 -24.95
CA LEU A 486 -3.15 -29.53 -24.11
C LEU A 486 -2.19 -30.69 -24.35
N VAL A 487 -2.70 -31.91 -24.35
CA VAL A 487 -1.89 -33.11 -24.63
C VAL A 487 -1.27 -33.01 -26.03
N LYS A 488 -2.04 -32.58 -27.04
CA LYS A 488 -1.51 -32.37 -28.40
C LYS A 488 -0.41 -31.30 -28.44
N LYS A 489 -0.56 -30.19 -27.71
CA LYS A 489 0.48 -29.14 -27.62
C LYS A 489 1.76 -29.64 -26.95
N ILE A 490 1.64 -30.43 -25.88
CA ILE A 490 2.79 -31.02 -25.18
C ILE A 490 3.51 -32.02 -26.10
N LEU A 491 2.75 -32.92 -26.75
CA LEU A 491 3.31 -33.90 -27.69
C LEU A 491 3.99 -33.26 -28.91
N ASN A 492 3.55 -32.07 -29.34
CA ASN A 492 4.19 -31.36 -30.45
C ASN A 492 5.46 -30.59 -30.05
N LYS A 493 5.70 -30.37 -28.74
CA LYS A 493 6.89 -29.70 -28.23
C LYS A 493 8.00 -30.68 -27.81
N LEU A 494 7.63 -31.94 -27.58
CA LEU A 494 8.54 -33.08 -27.39
C LEU A 494 8.92 -33.65 -28.76
#